data_AF-A0A383Z716-F1
#
_entry.id   AF-A0A383Z716-F1
#
_cell.length_a   1.000
_cell.length_b   1.000
_cell.length_c   1.000
_cell.angle_alpha   90.00
_cell.angle_beta   90.00
_cell.angle_gamma   90.00
#
_symmetry.space_group_name_H-M   'P 1'
#
loop_
_entity.id
_entity.type
_entity.pdbx_description
1 polymer ?
#
loop_
_entity_poly.entity_id
_entity_poly.type
_entity_poly.pdbx_seq_one_letter_code
_entity_poly.pdbx_strand_id
1 'polypeptide(L)'
;MLAEDVDGVQQKLEKFLNFRNLQTCLKEASLLDYYVSGFLWARGMDFSIIQYSKFMTLLDMLLHNLRTLHMSLEDSIKWLREVMAEIGPSHSQKNEEWNIFDVKQANAVVDYLKISLFQHYKLYEFLFFSAREEIVIGTEQVIEVVKPAGHPFPDPLEEGISFDIYSTFIEPPPILDMEMKGLNQEQGPEESQPEADTSETDPLVGFTIEDIKSVLGQVTDDILISIQTKINEKLQIQEEAFNARIEKLKKA
;
A
#
# COMPACT_ATOMS: atom_id res chain seq x y z
N MET A 1 -7.20 -1.44 -35.76
CA MET A 1 -7.05 -1.13 -34.32
C MET A 1 -8.13 -0.17 -33.78
N LEU A 2 -9.21 0.10 -34.52
CA LEU A 2 -10.14 1.22 -34.24
C LEU A 2 -11.55 0.80 -33.76
N ALA A 3 -11.75 -0.45 -33.32
CA ALA A 3 -13.07 -0.93 -32.90
C ALA A 3 -12.97 -1.90 -31.70
N GLU A 4 -12.05 -1.64 -30.78
CA GLU A 4 -11.97 -2.45 -29.56
C GLU A 4 -12.67 -1.74 -28.40
N ASP A 5 -13.53 -2.53 -27.76
CA ASP A 5 -14.15 -2.22 -26.48
C ASP A 5 -13.07 -1.96 -25.41
N VAL A 6 -13.45 -1.30 -24.32
CA VAL A 6 -12.55 -0.96 -23.21
C VAL A 6 -11.78 -2.18 -22.73
N ASP A 7 -12.46 -3.32 -22.60
CA ASP A 7 -11.88 -4.61 -22.22
C ASP A 7 -10.83 -5.11 -23.23
N GLY A 8 -11.04 -4.87 -24.52
CA GLY A 8 -10.10 -5.24 -25.58
C GLY A 8 -8.81 -4.42 -25.54
N VAL A 9 -8.92 -3.12 -25.27
CA VAL A 9 -7.77 -2.21 -25.10
C VAL A 9 -6.96 -2.61 -23.88
N GLN A 10 -7.64 -2.90 -22.76
CA GLN A 10 -7.00 -3.34 -21.53
C GLN A 10 -6.19 -4.63 -21.72
N GLN A 11 -6.79 -5.67 -22.33
CA GLN A 11 -6.09 -6.95 -22.57
C GLN A 11 -4.86 -6.81 -23.47
N LYS A 12 -4.89 -5.90 -24.44
CA LYS A 12 -3.74 -5.65 -25.32
C LYS A 12 -2.61 -4.93 -24.60
N LEU A 13 -2.95 -3.90 -23.83
CA LEU A 13 -1.96 -3.16 -23.04
C LEU A 13 -1.35 -4.04 -21.94
N GLU A 14 -2.14 -4.87 -21.30
CA GLU A 14 -1.67 -5.89 -20.35
C GLU A 14 -0.61 -6.80 -20.98
N LYS A 15 -0.90 -7.35 -22.17
CA LYS A 15 0.03 -8.21 -22.91
C LYS A 15 1.27 -7.45 -23.38
N PHE A 16 1.11 -6.21 -23.84
CA PHE A 16 2.21 -5.37 -24.30
C PHE A 16 3.18 -5.00 -23.17
N LEU A 17 2.64 -4.67 -22.00
CA LEU A 17 3.42 -4.32 -20.80
C LEU A 17 3.95 -5.56 -20.06
N ASN A 18 3.53 -6.77 -20.47
CA ASN A 18 3.90 -8.05 -19.85
C ASN A 18 3.56 -8.11 -18.36
N PHE A 19 2.40 -7.54 -17.98
CA PHE A 19 1.84 -7.69 -16.64
C PHE A 19 1.19 -9.07 -16.50
N ARG A 20 1.38 -9.70 -15.33
CA ARG A 20 0.94 -11.09 -15.08
C ARG A 20 0.14 -11.25 -13.80
N ASN A 21 0.27 -10.30 -12.89
CA ASN A 21 -0.23 -10.39 -11.54
C ASN A 21 -1.24 -9.27 -11.25
N LEU A 22 -2.10 -8.90 -12.21
CA LEU A 22 -3.04 -7.79 -12.03
C LEU A 22 -3.99 -7.97 -10.82
N GLN A 23 -4.33 -9.22 -10.47
CA GLN A 23 -5.22 -9.51 -9.35
C GLN A 23 -4.54 -9.37 -7.98
N THR A 24 -3.21 -9.51 -7.91
CA THR A 24 -2.45 -9.57 -6.64
C THR A 24 -1.43 -8.44 -6.51
N CYS A 25 -1.10 -7.77 -7.61
CA CYS A 25 -0.13 -6.69 -7.69
C CYS A 25 -0.84 -5.37 -8.00
N LEU A 26 -1.16 -4.61 -6.95
CA LEU A 26 -1.70 -3.25 -7.08
C LEU A 26 -0.85 -2.37 -8.00
N LYS A 27 0.48 -2.54 -8.00
CA LYS A 27 1.39 -1.78 -8.85
C LYS A 27 1.16 -2.05 -10.34
N GLU A 28 1.06 -3.32 -10.75
CA GLU A 28 0.76 -3.67 -12.14
C GLU A 28 -0.65 -3.19 -12.53
N ALA A 29 -1.63 -3.34 -11.64
CA ALA A 29 -3.01 -2.89 -11.88
C ALA A 29 -3.10 -1.37 -12.08
N SER A 30 -2.50 -0.57 -11.19
CA SER A 30 -2.49 0.89 -11.31
C SER A 30 -1.71 1.38 -12.52
N LEU A 31 -0.60 0.72 -12.88
CA LEU A 31 0.14 1.05 -14.10
C LEU A 31 -0.70 0.76 -15.35
N LEU A 32 -1.40 -0.38 -15.39
CA LEU A 32 -2.27 -0.70 -16.50
C LEU A 32 -3.40 0.33 -16.64
N ASP A 33 -4.05 0.68 -15.53
CA ASP A 33 -5.10 1.70 -15.49
C ASP A 33 -4.61 3.06 -16.03
N TYR A 34 -3.40 3.48 -15.63
CA TYR A 34 -2.77 4.70 -16.12
C TYR A 34 -2.62 4.73 -17.64
N TYR A 35 -2.04 3.68 -18.24
CA TYR A 35 -1.84 3.65 -19.69
C TYR A 35 -3.14 3.43 -20.47
N VAL A 36 -4.09 2.64 -19.94
CA VAL A 36 -5.41 2.42 -20.56
C VAL A 36 -6.20 3.72 -20.56
N SER A 37 -6.28 4.41 -19.42
CA SER A 37 -6.96 5.70 -19.30
C SER A 37 -6.34 6.74 -20.24
N GLY A 38 -5.01 6.80 -20.32
CA GLY A 38 -4.30 7.67 -21.25
C GLY A 38 -4.65 7.37 -22.71
N PHE A 39 -4.58 6.10 -23.10
CA PHE A 39 -4.89 5.69 -24.46
C PHE A 39 -6.35 5.99 -24.84
N LEU A 40 -7.31 5.69 -23.96
CA LEU A 40 -8.72 5.95 -24.18
C LEU A 40 -9.02 7.45 -24.27
N TRP A 41 -8.38 8.25 -23.44
CA TRP A 41 -8.50 9.71 -23.52
C TRP A 41 -7.95 10.27 -24.84
N ALA A 42 -6.74 9.86 -25.24
CA ALA A 42 -6.15 10.24 -26.52
C ALA A 42 -7.02 9.80 -27.71
N ARG A 43 -7.75 8.69 -27.55
CA ARG A 43 -8.75 8.23 -28.50
C ARG A 43 -9.98 9.11 -28.58
N GLY A 44 -10.47 9.62 -27.45
CA GLY A 44 -11.54 10.62 -27.44
C GLY A 44 -11.14 11.96 -28.07
N MET A 45 -9.84 12.24 -28.19
CA MET A 45 -9.29 13.45 -28.80
C MET A 45 -8.99 13.33 -30.30
N ASP A 46 -9.27 12.17 -30.92
CA ASP A 46 -9.03 11.89 -32.34
C ASP A 46 -7.59 12.17 -32.80
N PHE A 47 -6.61 11.82 -31.96
CA PHE A 47 -5.20 12.00 -32.28
C PHE A 47 -4.77 11.21 -33.53
N SER A 48 -3.86 11.77 -34.33
CA SER A 48 -3.16 11.02 -35.37
C SER A 48 -2.24 9.96 -34.75
N ILE A 49 -1.83 8.95 -35.53
CA ILE A 49 -0.91 7.89 -35.06
C ILE A 49 0.38 8.48 -34.45
N ILE A 50 0.90 9.56 -35.05
CA ILE A 50 2.11 10.22 -34.55
C ILE A 50 1.83 10.95 -33.23
N GLN A 51 0.67 11.60 -33.10
CA GLN A 51 0.22 12.24 -31.86
C GLN A 51 0.03 11.22 -30.74
N TYR A 52 -0.59 10.07 -31.01
CA TYR A 52 -0.69 8.98 -30.04
C TYR A 52 0.68 8.54 -29.55
N SER A 53 1.60 8.26 -30.48
CA SER A 53 2.95 7.82 -30.13
C SER A 53 3.62 8.82 -29.18
N LYS A 54 3.59 10.11 -29.52
CA LYS A 54 4.19 11.15 -28.67
C LYS A 54 3.50 11.31 -27.32
N PHE A 55 2.18 11.25 -27.30
CA PHE A 55 1.44 11.34 -26.05
C PHE A 55 1.72 10.14 -25.14
N MET A 56 1.75 8.92 -25.69
CA MET A 56 2.10 7.72 -24.92
C MET A 56 3.55 7.76 -24.42
N THR A 57 4.48 8.26 -25.23
CA THR A 57 5.87 8.51 -24.80
C THR A 57 5.93 9.54 -23.68
N LEU A 58 5.14 10.62 -23.75
CA LEU A 58 5.06 11.61 -22.68
C LEU A 58 4.55 10.99 -21.38
N LEU A 59 3.50 10.18 -21.44
CA LEU A 59 2.98 9.44 -20.27
C LEU A 59 4.04 8.51 -19.68
N ASP A 60 4.79 7.79 -20.53
CA ASP A 60 5.85 6.89 -20.10
C ASP A 60 6.99 7.65 -19.41
N MET A 61 7.46 8.75 -20.01
CA MET A 61 8.53 9.58 -19.46
C MET A 61 8.16 10.20 -18.12
N LEU A 62 6.95 10.72 -17.97
CA LEU A 62 6.48 11.27 -16.69
C LEU A 62 6.49 10.21 -15.59
N LEU A 63 5.99 9.02 -15.90
CA LEU A 63 5.94 7.91 -14.96
C LEU A 63 7.34 7.37 -14.65
N HIS A 64 8.23 7.34 -15.65
CA HIS A 64 9.63 7.00 -15.49
C HIS A 64 10.36 8.00 -14.58
N ASN A 65 10.16 9.30 -14.78
CA ASN A 65 10.76 10.35 -13.95
C ASN A 65 10.34 10.21 -12.50
N LEU A 66 9.06 9.93 -12.25
CA LEU A 66 8.57 9.64 -10.91
C LEU A 66 9.21 8.37 -10.34
N ARG A 67 9.13 7.24 -11.05
CA ARG A 67 9.55 5.93 -10.56
C ARG A 67 11.07 5.79 -10.37
N THR A 68 11.85 6.37 -11.27
CA THR A 68 13.31 6.15 -11.35
C THR A 68 14.08 7.30 -10.71
N LEU A 69 13.66 8.54 -10.97
CA LEU A 69 14.37 9.73 -10.51
C LEU A 69 13.82 10.29 -9.19
N HIS A 70 12.73 9.70 -8.66
CA HIS A 70 12.02 10.22 -7.49
C HIS A 70 11.69 11.71 -7.63
N MET A 71 11.39 12.13 -8.86
CA MET A 71 11.16 13.54 -9.17
C MET A 71 9.98 14.06 -8.34
N SER A 72 10.12 15.24 -7.73
CA SER A 72 9.01 15.86 -7.00
C SER A 72 7.90 16.30 -7.97
N LEU A 73 6.69 16.55 -7.47
CA LEU A 73 5.60 17.09 -8.31
C LEU A 73 6.00 18.44 -8.95
N GLU A 74 6.71 19.29 -8.21
CA GLU A 74 7.18 20.58 -8.70
C GLU A 74 8.16 20.42 -9.87
N ASP A 75 9.15 19.55 -9.70
CA ASP A 75 10.14 19.26 -10.73
C ASP A 75 9.50 18.59 -11.96
N SER A 76 8.53 17.70 -11.76
CA SER A 76 7.78 17.06 -12.84
C SER A 76 6.95 18.07 -13.64
N ILE A 77 6.33 19.06 -12.99
CA ILE A 77 5.61 20.15 -13.67
C ILE A 77 6.59 21.04 -14.43
N LYS A 78 7.77 21.32 -13.85
CA LYS A 78 8.82 22.10 -14.52
C LYS A 78 9.34 21.37 -15.76
N TRP A 79 9.62 20.07 -15.66
CA TRP A 79 10.03 19.23 -16.79
C TRP A 79 8.94 19.22 -17.88
N LEU A 80 7.67 19.05 -17.51
CA LEU A 80 6.57 19.12 -18.48
C LEU A 80 6.52 20.48 -19.19
N ARG A 81 6.75 21.58 -18.46
CA ARG A 81 6.79 22.92 -19.06
C ARG A 81 7.92 23.05 -20.07
N GLU A 82 9.10 22.50 -19.77
CA GLU A 82 10.25 22.49 -20.69
C GLU A 82 9.93 21.70 -21.96
N VAL A 83 9.42 20.47 -21.81
CA VAL A 83 9.01 19.62 -22.94
C VAL A 83 7.90 20.25 -23.77
N MET A 84 6.93 20.93 -23.13
CA MET A 84 5.83 21.62 -23.81
C MET A 84 6.24 22.98 -24.40
N ALA A 85 7.27 23.65 -23.87
CA ALA A 85 7.77 24.91 -24.41
C ALA A 85 8.57 24.71 -25.71
N GLU A 86 9.19 23.54 -25.88
CA GLU A 86 9.75 23.10 -27.17
C GLU A 86 8.68 22.89 -28.27
N ILE A 87 7.38 22.98 -27.93
CA ILE A 87 6.22 22.87 -28.82
C ILE A 87 5.67 24.26 -29.23
N GLY A 88 6.20 25.36 -28.67
CA GLY A 88 5.77 26.72 -29.00
C GLY A 88 6.45 27.29 -30.27
N PRO A 89 5.88 28.31 -30.92
CA PRO A 89 6.45 28.92 -32.13
C PRO A 89 7.72 29.72 -31.78
N SER A 90 8.87 29.05 -31.68
CA SER A 90 10.17 29.68 -31.45
C SER A 90 11.18 29.32 -32.54
N HIS A 91 11.80 30.36 -33.09
CA HIS A 91 12.63 30.42 -34.29
C HIS A 91 14.00 29.69 -34.23
N SER A 92 14.10 28.52 -33.60
CA SER A 92 15.35 27.75 -33.50
C SER A 92 15.20 26.38 -34.13
N GLN A 93 15.86 26.23 -35.27
CA GLN A 93 15.76 25.14 -36.24
C GLN A 93 16.46 23.84 -35.77
N LYS A 94 16.16 23.33 -34.57
CA LYS A 94 16.77 22.07 -34.09
C LYS A 94 15.79 20.97 -33.67
N ASN A 95 14.74 21.25 -32.91
CA ASN A 95 13.68 20.32 -32.46
C ASN A 95 12.42 20.16 -33.36
N GLU A 96 12.46 19.71 -34.63
CA GLU A 96 11.21 19.46 -35.40
C GLU A 96 10.33 18.36 -34.75
N GLU A 97 10.98 17.32 -34.21
CA GLU A 97 10.88 16.87 -32.81
C GLU A 97 9.53 16.75 -32.11
N TRP A 98 8.92 17.86 -31.68
CA TRP A 98 7.80 17.88 -30.72
C TRP A 98 6.63 18.80 -31.12
N ASN A 99 6.76 19.54 -32.23
CA ASN A 99 5.75 20.47 -32.77
C ASN A 99 4.56 19.77 -33.46
N ILE A 100 3.96 18.77 -32.82
CA ILE A 100 2.90 17.95 -33.41
C ILE A 100 1.52 18.21 -32.79
N PHE A 101 1.45 18.84 -31.62
CA PHE A 101 0.19 19.28 -31.03
C PHE A 101 -0.05 20.74 -31.34
N ASP A 102 -1.28 21.07 -31.76
CA ASP A 102 -1.70 22.47 -31.80
C ASP A 102 -1.87 23.03 -30.37
N VAL A 103 -2.04 24.35 -30.25
CA VAL A 103 -2.16 25.01 -28.95
C VAL A 103 -3.36 24.48 -28.13
N LYS A 104 -4.47 24.10 -28.78
CA LYS A 104 -5.64 23.56 -28.07
C LYS A 104 -5.37 22.14 -27.60
N GLN A 105 -4.77 21.31 -28.43
CA GLN A 105 -4.38 19.94 -28.11
C GLN A 105 -3.32 19.90 -27.00
N ALA A 106 -2.33 20.78 -27.05
CA ALA A 106 -1.31 20.90 -26.01
C ALA A 106 -1.93 21.29 -24.66
N ASN A 107 -2.85 22.25 -24.65
CA ASN A 107 -3.59 22.60 -23.42
C ASN A 107 -4.44 21.42 -22.92
N ALA A 108 -5.13 20.70 -23.81
CA ALA A 108 -5.91 19.53 -23.44
C ALA A 108 -5.04 18.41 -22.84
N VAL A 109 -3.84 18.18 -23.37
CA VAL A 109 -2.86 17.24 -22.80
C VAL A 109 -2.45 17.69 -21.40
N VAL A 110 -2.12 18.96 -21.23
CA VAL A 110 -1.75 19.51 -19.92
C VAL A 110 -2.91 19.35 -18.92
N ASP A 111 -4.14 19.63 -19.33
CA ASP A 111 -5.31 19.50 -18.47
C ASP A 111 -5.61 18.03 -18.11
N TYR A 112 -5.44 17.11 -19.06
CA TYR A 112 -5.50 15.67 -18.78
C TYR A 112 -4.46 15.26 -17.74
N LEU A 113 -3.20 15.70 -17.88
CA LEU A 113 -2.12 15.37 -16.94
C LEU A 113 -2.38 15.93 -15.53
N LYS A 114 -3.02 17.10 -15.43
CA LYS A 114 -3.45 17.67 -14.14
C LYS A 114 -4.42 16.75 -13.41
N ILE A 115 -5.48 16.29 -14.08
CA ILE A 115 -6.54 15.47 -13.45
C ILE A 115 -6.16 13.99 -13.31
N SER A 116 -5.17 13.52 -14.07
CA SER A 116 -4.67 12.15 -14.03
C SER A 116 -3.46 12.03 -13.10
N LEU A 117 -2.25 12.10 -13.63
CA LEU A 117 -1.02 11.83 -12.88
C LEU A 117 -0.80 12.82 -11.73
N PHE A 118 -0.93 14.12 -11.99
CA PHE A 118 -0.55 15.14 -11.00
C PHE A 118 -1.52 15.22 -9.82
N GLN A 119 -2.82 15.05 -10.05
CA GLN A 119 -3.80 14.97 -8.96
C GLN A 119 -3.52 13.79 -8.03
N HIS A 120 -3.05 12.66 -8.57
CA HIS A 120 -2.80 11.43 -7.82
C HIS A 120 -1.30 11.21 -7.51
N TYR A 121 -0.47 12.26 -7.62
CA TYR A 121 1.00 12.12 -7.56
C TYR A 121 1.49 11.44 -6.28
N LYS A 122 0.91 11.81 -5.13
CA LYS A 122 1.24 11.20 -3.84
C LYS A 122 0.86 9.72 -3.76
N LEU A 123 -0.22 9.30 -4.44
CA LEU A 123 -0.60 7.88 -4.51
C LEU A 123 0.40 7.09 -5.35
N TYR A 124 0.86 7.65 -6.47
CA TYR A 124 1.90 7.01 -7.28
C TYR A 124 3.25 6.97 -6.55
N GLU A 125 3.64 8.03 -5.82
CA GLU A 125 4.81 8.00 -4.94
C GLU A 125 4.70 6.88 -3.90
N PHE A 126 3.57 6.78 -3.21
CA PHE A 126 3.30 5.71 -2.25
C PHE A 126 3.38 4.33 -2.91
N LEU A 127 2.77 4.16 -4.08
CA LEU A 127 2.76 2.91 -4.84
C LEU A 127 4.18 2.42 -5.19
N PHE A 128 5.10 3.33 -5.49
CA PHE A 128 6.46 2.98 -5.89
C PHE A 128 7.44 2.83 -4.72
N PHE A 129 7.24 3.57 -3.64
CA PHE A 129 8.27 3.75 -2.60
C PHE A 129 7.86 3.31 -1.21
N SER A 130 6.57 3.07 -0.95
CA SER A 130 6.14 2.60 0.36
C SER A 130 6.39 1.11 0.51
N ALA A 131 7.06 0.75 1.61
CA ALA A 131 7.13 -0.63 2.06
C ALA A 131 5.71 -1.08 2.40
N ARG A 132 5.26 -2.17 1.80
CA ARG A 132 3.98 -2.79 2.20
C ARG A 132 4.21 -3.42 3.57
N GLU A 133 3.48 -2.95 4.58
CA GLU A 133 3.34 -3.69 5.83
C GLU A 133 2.62 -4.99 5.50
N GLU A 134 3.37 -6.09 5.44
CA GLU A 134 2.82 -7.42 5.28
C GLU A 134 2.14 -7.79 6.61
N ILE A 135 0.83 -7.52 6.70
CA ILE A 135 0.03 -8.07 7.79
C ILE A 135 -0.06 -9.56 7.54
N VAL A 136 0.83 -10.34 8.16
CA VAL A 136 0.75 -11.79 8.22
C VAL A 136 -0.47 -12.14 9.08
N ILE A 137 -1.64 -12.26 8.45
CA ILE A 137 -2.82 -12.83 9.10
C ILE A 137 -2.58 -14.33 9.16
N GLY A 138 -2.02 -14.80 10.27
CA GLY A 138 -1.90 -16.22 10.56
C GLY A 138 -3.29 -16.82 10.78
N THR A 139 -3.94 -17.28 9.72
CA THR A 139 -5.12 -18.14 9.84
C THR A 139 -4.67 -19.55 10.19
N GLU A 140 -4.73 -19.90 11.47
CA GLU A 140 -4.62 -21.29 11.92
C GLU A 140 -5.84 -22.08 11.42
N GLN A 141 -5.65 -22.93 10.41
CA GLN A 141 -6.68 -23.85 9.95
C GLN A 141 -6.60 -25.15 10.75
N VAL A 142 -7.50 -25.29 11.73
CA VAL A 142 -7.69 -26.57 12.43
C VAL A 142 -8.61 -27.44 11.57
N ILE A 143 -8.02 -28.39 10.83
CA ILE A 143 -8.78 -29.42 10.11
C ILE A 143 -8.99 -30.58 11.07
N GLU A 144 -10.23 -30.84 11.47
CA GLU A 144 -10.58 -32.03 12.23
C GLU A 144 -10.41 -33.26 11.32
N VAL A 145 -9.37 -34.05 11.59
CA VAL A 145 -9.09 -35.28 10.84
C VAL A 145 -10.04 -36.37 11.33
N VAL A 146 -10.84 -36.93 10.42
CA VAL A 146 -11.70 -38.08 10.71
C VAL A 146 -10.84 -39.20 11.29
N LYS A 147 -11.14 -39.60 12.53
CA LYS A 147 -10.44 -40.67 13.23
C LYS A 147 -10.50 -41.96 12.38
N PRO A 148 -9.41 -42.73 12.26
CA PRO A 148 -9.33 -43.91 11.40
C PRO A 148 -10.41 -44.96 11.73
N ALA A 149 -10.82 -45.72 10.70
CA ALA A 149 -11.95 -46.67 10.72
C ALA A 149 -11.87 -47.83 11.74
N GLY A 150 -10.84 -47.85 12.59
CA GLY A 150 -10.66 -48.84 13.66
C GLY A 150 -11.21 -48.41 15.02
N HIS A 151 -11.70 -47.16 15.17
CA HIS A 151 -12.40 -46.72 16.38
C HIS A 151 -13.90 -46.50 16.07
N PRO A 152 -14.81 -46.87 16.98
CA PRO A 152 -16.21 -46.49 16.86
C PRO A 152 -16.32 -44.96 16.96
N PHE A 153 -16.87 -44.34 15.91
CA PHE A 153 -17.24 -42.92 15.92
C PHE A 153 -18.77 -42.81 15.91
N PRO A 154 -19.38 -42.00 16.79
CA PRO A 154 -18.74 -41.21 17.85
C PRO A 154 -18.19 -42.07 19.00
N ASP A 155 -17.36 -41.47 19.88
CA ASP A 155 -16.79 -42.19 21.02
C ASP A 155 -17.92 -42.71 21.93
N PRO A 156 -17.75 -43.86 22.60
CA PRO A 156 -18.75 -44.33 23.54
C PRO A 156 -19.11 -43.28 24.60
N LEU A 157 -20.41 -43.08 24.84
CA LEU A 157 -21.03 -42.05 25.71
C LEU A 157 -21.06 -40.62 25.12
N GLU A 158 -20.48 -40.37 23.94
CA GLU A 158 -20.65 -39.09 23.22
C GLU A 158 -22.07 -38.95 22.63
N GLU A 159 -22.77 -40.07 22.42
CA GLU A 159 -24.17 -40.14 21.95
C GLU A 159 -25.23 -39.77 23.01
N GLY A 160 -24.82 -39.38 24.22
CA GLY A 160 -25.74 -38.97 25.29
C GLY A 160 -26.49 -40.13 25.99
N ILE A 161 -25.98 -41.35 25.90
CA ILE A 161 -26.51 -42.52 26.62
C ILE A 161 -25.98 -42.57 28.06
N SER A 162 -26.80 -43.03 29.02
CA SER A 162 -26.33 -43.18 30.40
C SER A 162 -25.33 -44.33 30.52
N PHE A 163 -24.34 -44.16 31.42
CA PHE A 163 -23.27 -45.14 31.65
C PHE A 163 -23.82 -46.53 32.01
N ASP A 164 -24.92 -46.57 32.76
CA ASP A 164 -25.61 -47.79 33.20
C ASP A 164 -26.14 -48.60 32.01
N ILE A 165 -26.69 -47.92 30.99
CA ILE A 165 -27.17 -48.56 29.76
C ILE A 165 -25.97 -49.09 28.97
N TYR A 166 -24.93 -48.28 28.77
CA TYR A 166 -23.72 -48.67 28.05
C TYR A 166 -23.05 -49.92 28.65
N SER A 167 -22.88 -49.93 29.97
CA SER A 167 -22.20 -51.00 30.70
C SER A 167 -22.93 -52.34 30.66
N THR A 168 -24.23 -52.34 30.34
CA THR A 168 -25.04 -53.56 30.25
C THR A 168 -24.81 -54.32 28.93
N PHE A 169 -24.43 -53.62 27.86
CA PHE A 169 -24.35 -54.19 26.50
C PHE A 169 -22.93 -54.27 25.95
N ILE A 170 -21.93 -53.74 26.66
CA ILE A 170 -20.52 -53.90 26.32
C ILE A 170 -20.05 -55.29 26.76
N GLU A 171 -19.54 -56.06 25.81
CA GLU A 171 -18.88 -57.32 26.10
C GLU A 171 -17.59 -57.03 26.89
N PRO A 172 -17.37 -57.63 28.08
CA PRO A 172 -16.11 -57.48 28.79
C PRO A 172 -14.97 -57.89 27.86
N PRO A 173 -13.89 -57.10 27.73
CA PRO A 173 -12.79 -57.49 26.89
C PRO A 173 -12.29 -58.88 27.33
N PRO A 174 -11.89 -59.74 26.38
CA PRO A 174 -11.33 -61.04 26.72
C PRO A 174 -10.16 -60.85 27.68
N ILE A 175 -10.13 -61.66 28.74
CA ILE A 175 -9.02 -61.70 29.70
C ILE A 175 -7.79 -62.12 28.89
N LEU A 176 -7.03 -61.14 28.43
CA LEU A 176 -5.67 -61.36 27.98
C LEU A 176 -4.87 -61.55 29.26
N ASP A 177 -4.48 -62.80 29.53
CA ASP A 177 -3.44 -63.16 30.48
C ASP A 177 -2.12 -62.56 29.99
N MET A 178 -1.98 -61.24 30.14
CA MET A 178 -0.72 -60.57 29.92
C MET A 178 0.05 -60.67 31.24
N GLU A 179 0.97 -61.63 31.27
CA GLU A 179 1.97 -61.80 32.33
C GLU A 179 2.52 -60.43 32.75
N MET A 180 2.12 -59.98 33.95
CA MET A 180 2.80 -58.90 34.66
C MET A 180 4.21 -59.41 35.04
N LYS A 181 5.17 -59.25 34.12
CA LYS A 181 6.59 -59.16 34.51
C LYS A 181 6.78 -57.79 35.15
N GLY A 182 7.03 -57.83 36.46
CA GLY A 182 7.02 -56.65 37.32
C GLY A 182 8.22 -55.72 37.20
N LEU A 183 8.08 -54.65 38.00
CA LEU A 183 9.04 -53.63 38.44
C LEU A 183 9.34 -52.53 37.40
N ASN A 184 9.12 -51.24 37.67
CA ASN A 184 9.39 -50.53 38.93
C ASN A 184 8.37 -49.44 39.27
N GLN A 185 8.25 -49.26 40.57
CA GLN A 185 7.67 -48.14 41.29
C GLN A 185 8.57 -46.91 41.14
N GLU A 186 8.03 -45.79 40.66
CA GLU A 186 8.52 -44.46 41.03
C GLU A 186 7.30 -43.54 41.19
N GLN A 187 6.97 -43.29 42.47
CA GLN A 187 6.23 -42.10 42.88
C GLN A 187 7.22 -40.94 42.88
N GLY A 188 6.88 -39.88 42.13
CA GLY A 188 7.56 -38.58 42.13
C GLY A 188 8.78 -38.51 41.19
N PRO A 189 9.05 -37.33 40.60
CA PRO A 189 8.84 -36.03 41.22
C PRO A 189 7.70 -35.22 40.57
N GLU A 190 6.98 -34.46 41.39
CA GLU A 190 6.63 -33.09 41.01
C GLU A 190 7.94 -32.40 40.63
N GLU A 191 8.35 -32.50 39.36
CA GLU A 191 9.28 -31.54 38.79
C GLU A 191 8.49 -30.27 38.55
N SER A 192 8.37 -29.54 39.66
CA SER A 192 8.40 -28.10 39.69
C SER A 192 9.61 -27.68 38.86
N GLN A 193 9.42 -27.48 37.56
CA GLN A 193 10.42 -26.79 36.77
C GLN A 193 10.53 -25.39 37.39
N PRO A 194 11.75 -24.95 37.73
CA PRO A 194 11.95 -23.62 38.27
C PRO A 194 11.44 -22.64 37.23
N GLU A 195 10.68 -21.65 37.70
CA GLU A 195 10.45 -20.39 37.00
C GLU A 195 11.77 -19.95 36.40
N ALA A 196 11.97 -20.23 35.12
CA ALA A 196 12.81 -19.40 34.31
C ALA A 196 12.00 -18.11 34.19
N ASP A 197 12.24 -17.20 35.13
CA ASP A 197 12.02 -15.78 35.00
C ASP A 197 12.75 -15.30 33.73
N THR A 198 12.20 -15.61 32.56
CA THR A 198 12.03 -14.59 31.55
C THR A 198 10.72 -13.91 31.90
N SER A 199 10.74 -13.21 33.03
CA SER A 199 10.04 -11.95 33.16
C SER A 199 10.58 -11.06 32.04
N GLU A 200 10.13 -11.31 30.81
CA GLU A 200 9.85 -10.23 29.88
C GLU A 200 8.70 -9.48 30.58
N THR A 201 9.07 -8.70 31.60
CA THR A 201 8.20 -7.66 32.12
C THR A 201 7.78 -6.92 30.87
N ASP A 202 6.50 -7.02 30.52
CA ASP A 202 5.95 -6.18 29.47
C ASP A 202 6.53 -4.78 29.72
N PRO A 203 7.27 -4.18 28.77
CA PRO A 203 7.96 -2.91 28.99
C PRO A 203 7.00 -1.76 29.34
N LEU A 204 5.68 -2.02 29.29
CA LEU A 204 4.60 -1.16 29.73
C LEU A 204 4.18 -1.40 31.21
N VAL A 205 4.67 -2.46 31.87
CA VAL A 205 4.49 -2.73 33.30
C VAL A 205 5.18 -1.65 34.11
N GLY A 206 4.38 -0.71 34.59
CA GLY A 206 4.83 0.44 35.38
C GLY A 206 4.43 1.79 34.79
N PHE A 207 4.01 1.83 33.52
CA PHE A 207 3.43 3.05 32.95
C PHE A 207 1.93 3.07 33.21
N THR A 208 1.48 4.11 33.90
CA THR A 208 0.07 4.37 34.05
C THR A 208 -0.46 5.13 32.84
N ILE A 209 -1.77 5.04 32.60
CA ILE A 209 -2.46 5.82 31.56
C ILE A 209 -2.21 7.33 31.75
N GLU A 210 -2.01 7.78 32.99
CA GLU A 210 -1.71 9.17 33.31
C GLU A 210 -0.31 9.59 32.82
N ASP A 211 0.68 8.69 32.87
CA ASP A 211 2.03 8.96 32.36
C ASP A 211 2.01 9.16 30.83
N ILE A 212 1.26 8.31 30.12
CA ILE A 212 1.10 8.42 28.67
C ILE A 212 0.36 9.71 28.29
N LYS A 213 -0.71 10.07 29.00
CA LYS A 213 -1.43 11.33 28.79
C LYS A 213 -0.55 12.55 29.06
N SER A 214 0.28 12.50 30.09
CA SER A 214 1.20 13.58 30.45
C SER A 214 2.24 13.80 29.35
N VAL A 215 2.88 12.72 28.88
CA VAL A 215 3.86 12.79 27.78
C VAL A 215 3.20 13.27 26.49
N LEU A 216 2.01 12.77 26.17
CA LEU A 216 1.26 13.20 24.98
C LEU A 216 0.87 14.69 25.05
N GLY A 217 0.44 15.15 26.23
CA GLY A 217 0.14 16.56 26.48
C GLY A 217 1.36 17.44 26.29
N GLN A 218 2.49 17.06 26.88
CA GLN A 218 3.75 17.79 26.74
C GLN A 218 4.22 17.87 25.29
N VAL A 219 4.20 16.76 24.55
CA VAL A 219 4.59 16.74 23.13
C VAL A 219 3.65 17.61 22.29
N THR A 220 2.35 17.60 22.60
CA THR A 220 1.35 18.42 21.91
C THR A 220 1.61 19.91 22.15
N ASP A 221 1.88 20.30 23.40
CA ASP A 221 2.18 21.68 23.77
C ASP A 221 3.48 22.17 23.13
N ASP A 222 4.54 21.34 23.12
CA ASP A 222 5.82 21.67 22.50
C ASP A 222 5.69 21.91 20.99
N ILE A 223 4.91 21.06 20.30
CA ILE A 223 4.62 21.23 18.87
C ILE A 223 3.79 22.49 18.64
N LEU A 224 2.76 22.74 19.46
CA LEU A 224 1.91 23.92 19.34
C LEU A 224 2.72 25.22 19.53
N ILE A 225 3.57 25.27 20.56
CA ILE A 225 4.45 26.41 20.84
C ILE A 225 5.44 26.63 19.69
N SER A 226 6.02 25.55 19.15
CA SER A 226 6.94 25.62 18.01
C SER A 226 6.25 26.20 16.76
N ILE A 227 5.04 25.72 16.45
CA ILE A 227 4.24 26.22 15.33
C ILE A 227 3.88 27.69 15.54
N GLN A 228 3.42 28.07 16.73
CA GLN A 228 3.04 29.44 17.05
C GLN A 228 4.23 30.41 16.91
N THR A 229 5.40 30.00 17.40
CA THR A 229 6.64 30.78 17.29
C THR A 229 7.03 30.97 15.82
N LYS A 230 7.00 29.89 15.04
CA LYS A 230 7.34 29.93 13.61
C LYS A 230 6.38 30.79 12.78
N ILE A 231 5.08 30.78 13.11
CA ILE A 231 4.09 31.66 12.47
C ILE A 231 4.38 33.12 12.80
N ASN A 232 4.61 33.44 14.08
CA ASN A 232 4.88 34.81 14.52
C ASN A 232 6.16 35.36 13.87
N GLU A 233 7.23 34.55 13.80
CA GLU A 233 8.48 34.95 13.14
C GLU A 233 8.27 35.20 11.63
N LYS A 234 7.55 34.31 10.94
CA LYS A 234 7.24 34.49 9.52
C LYS A 234 6.38 35.73 9.26
N LEU A 235 5.42 36.00 10.13
CA LEU A 235 4.57 37.18 10.05
C LEU A 235 5.38 38.46 10.24
N GLN A 236 6.27 38.49 11.23
CA GLN A 236 7.16 39.63 11.48
C GLN A 236 8.08 39.91 10.29
N ILE A 237 8.72 38.87 9.72
CA ILE A 237 9.58 39.02 8.54
C ILE A 237 8.79 39.58 7.35
N GLN A 238 7.55 39.12 7.14
CA GLN A 238 6.71 39.66 6.08
C GLN A 238 6.32 41.11 6.33
N GLU A 239 5.94 41.47 7.55
CA GLU A 239 5.58 42.82 7.93
C GLU A 239 6.75 43.80 7.72
N GLU A 240 7.95 43.44 8.15
CA GLU A 240 9.17 44.21 7.92
C GLU A 240 9.46 44.38 6.42
N ALA A 241 9.29 43.33 5.62
CA ALA A 241 9.48 43.38 4.17
C ALA A 241 8.45 44.30 3.48
N PHE A 242 7.19 44.28 3.91
CA PHE A 242 6.15 45.17 3.40
C PHE A 242 6.41 46.62 3.82
N ASN A 243 6.75 46.86 5.09
CA ASN A 243 7.09 48.19 5.59
C ASN A 243 8.30 48.78 4.84
N ALA A 244 9.33 47.99 4.56
CA ALA A 244 10.47 48.42 3.76
C ALA A 244 10.08 48.79 2.32
N ARG A 245 9.12 48.09 1.71
CA ARG A 245 8.58 48.44 0.38
C ARG A 245 7.77 49.73 0.42
N ILE A 246 6.94 49.92 1.44
CA ILE A 246 6.15 51.14 1.64
C ILE A 246 7.07 52.36 1.82
N GLU A 247 8.12 52.25 2.64
CA GLU A 247 9.07 53.34 2.85
C GLU A 247 9.88 53.67 1.59
N LYS A 248 10.19 52.68 0.74
CA LYS A 248 10.78 52.94 -0.59
C LYS A 248 9.82 53.72 -1.50
N LEU A 249 8.53 53.41 -1.47
CA LEU A 249 7.52 54.12 -2.26
C LEU A 249 7.25 55.55 -1.76
N LYS A 250 7.37 55.81 -0.44
CA LYS A 250 7.23 57.17 0.11
C LYS A 250 8.42 58.09 -0.18
N LYS A 251 9.60 57.52 -0.47
CA LYS A 251 10.84 58.26 -0.77
C LYS A 251 11.06 58.53 -2.26
N ALA A 252 10.23 57.96 -3.13
CA ALA A 252 10.19 58.22 -4.57
C ALA A 252 9.16 59.31 -4.89
#